data_AF-K9X7R4-F1
#
_entry.id   AF-K9X7R4-F1
#
_cell.length_a   1.000
_cell.length_b   1.000
_cell.length_c   1.000
_cell.angle_alpha   90.00
_cell.angle_beta   90.00
_cell.angle_gamma   90.00
#
_symmetry.space_group_name_H-M   'P 1'
#
loop_
_entity.id
_entity.type
_entity.pdbx_description
1 polymer ?
#
loop_
_entity_poly.entity_id
_entity_poly.type
_entity_poly.pdbx_seq_one_letter_code
_entity_poly.pdbx_strand_id
1 'polypeptide(L)'
;MQRKCVLEADGYQVVFYLSSLNYTQDNIGIIIMFVLNPLLGTVSLKTPAHSISIENLYRLIEYFEQHITNLKKNPEVDCYTFVTSELNFQIQALSGIVLSDNQGSFSLQVLINVGQADEKASRTYVGGESVVKFENVHKFTSCLQMALQEATS
;
A
#
# COMPACT_ATOMS: atom_id res chain seq x y z
N MET A 1 -12.29 8.52 -14.00
CA MET A 1 -12.56 8.90 -12.60
C MET A 1 -11.29 8.64 -11.79
N GLN A 2 -10.93 9.52 -10.85
CA GLN A 2 -9.77 9.34 -9.98
C GLN A 2 -10.26 8.93 -8.59
N ARG A 3 -9.87 7.76 -8.10
CA ARG A 3 -10.20 7.30 -6.74
C ARG A 3 -8.98 7.43 -5.84
N LYS A 4 -9.21 7.87 -4.60
CA LYS A 4 -8.18 8.02 -3.57
C LYS A 4 -8.40 6.98 -2.49
N CYS A 5 -7.44 6.06 -2.31
CA CYS A 5 -7.42 5.09 -1.22
C CYS A 5 -6.26 5.40 -0.28
N VAL A 6 -6.53 5.41 1.03
CA VAL A 6 -5.55 5.84 2.04
C VAL A 6 -5.27 4.70 2.99
N LEU A 7 -3.99 4.37 3.16
CA LEU A 7 -3.50 3.49 4.20
C LEU A 7 -2.86 4.36 5.29
N GLU A 8 -3.49 4.40 6.46
CA GLU A 8 -3.10 5.27 7.57
C GLU A 8 -2.43 4.47 8.68
N ALA A 9 -1.19 4.83 8.98
CA ALA A 9 -0.40 4.36 10.12
C ALA A 9 -0.16 5.52 11.10
N ASP A 10 0.26 5.21 12.33
CA ASP A 10 0.41 6.22 13.39
C ASP A 10 1.41 7.34 13.03
N GLY A 11 2.48 6.97 12.30
CA GLY A 11 3.55 7.88 11.90
C GLY A 11 3.46 8.43 10.48
N TYR A 12 2.64 7.87 9.60
CA TYR A 12 2.55 8.28 8.19
C TYR A 12 1.23 7.85 7.53
N GLN A 13 0.95 8.43 6.37
CA GLN A 13 -0.10 7.98 5.45
C GLN A 13 0.49 7.65 4.09
N VAL A 14 -0.03 6.59 3.46
CA VAL A 14 0.25 6.26 2.07
C VAL A 14 -1.04 6.38 1.27
N VAL A 15 -1.02 7.23 0.26
CA VAL A 15 -2.19 7.56 -0.55
C VAL A 15 -2.00 6.99 -1.95
N PHE A 16 -2.94 6.14 -2.35
CA PHE A 16 -3.03 5.56 -3.68
C PHE A 16 -4.07 6.35 -4.47
N TYR A 17 -3.61 7.08 -5.48
CA TYR A 17 -4.46 7.75 -6.46
C TYR A 17 -4.59 6.86 -7.69
N LEU A 18 -5.75 6.27 -7.87
CA LEU A 18 -6.06 5.32 -8.96
C LEU A 18 -6.87 6.00 -10.06
N SER A 19 -6.55 5.72 -11.31
CA SER A 19 -7.25 6.26 -12.48
C SER A 19 -7.37 5.20 -13.58
N SER A 20 -8.55 5.11 -14.21
CA SER A 20 -8.73 4.25 -15.39
C SER A 20 -7.81 4.68 -16.54
N LEU A 21 -7.30 3.71 -17.30
CA LEU A 21 -6.53 3.92 -18.52
C LEU A 21 -7.40 3.55 -19.72
N ASN A 22 -7.48 4.44 -20.72
CA ASN A 22 -8.40 4.28 -21.86
C ASN A 22 -8.04 3.12 -22.82
N TYR A 23 -6.93 2.41 -22.61
CA TYR A 23 -6.32 1.55 -23.64
C TYR A 23 -6.00 0.12 -23.17
N THR A 24 -6.15 -0.19 -21.88
CA THR A 24 -5.76 -1.50 -21.30
C THR A 24 -6.75 -1.94 -20.25
N GLN A 25 -7.36 -3.12 -20.42
CA GLN A 25 -8.31 -3.67 -19.45
C GLN A 25 -7.62 -4.21 -18.18
N ASP A 26 -6.34 -4.59 -18.26
CA ASP A 26 -5.65 -5.28 -17.16
C ASP A 26 -4.83 -4.35 -16.25
N ASN A 27 -4.68 -3.07 -16.64
CA ASN A 27 -3.86 -2.10 -15.94
C ASN A 27 -4.64 -0.83 -15.62
N ILE A 28 -4.31 -0.22 -14.49
CA ILE A 28 -4.80 1.10 -14.11
C ILE A 28 -3.64 2.05 -13.85
N GLY A 29 -3.90 3.34 -14.04
CA GLY A 29 -2.97 4.39 -13.71
C GLY A 29 -2.95 4.60 -12.19
N ILE A 30 -1.77 4.81 -11.65
CA ILE A 30 -1.55 4.96 -10.21
C ILE A 30 -0.48 6.03 -9.94
N ILE A 31 -0.72 6.82 -8.91
CA ILE A 31 0.28 7.67 -8.24
C ILE A 31 0.21 7.32 -6.76
N ILE A 32 1.37 7.08 -6.14
CA ILE A 32 1.47 6.78 -4.72
C ILE A 32 2.14 7.95 -4.03
N MET A 33 1.56 8.42 -2.93
CA MET A 33 2.10 9.50 -2.14
C MET A 33 2.34 9.04 -0.71
N PHE A 34 3.56 9.20 -0.22
CA PHE A 34 3.92 9.02 1.19
C PHE A 34 3.86 10.39 1.88
N VAL A 35 3.20 10.46 3.03
CA VAL A 35 3.06 11.68 3.83
C VAL A 35 3.40 11.35 5.28
N LEU A 36 4.46 11.95 5.81
CA LEU A 36 4.81 11.82 7.22
C LEU A 36 3.80 12.59 8.08
N ASN A 37 3.51 12.07 9.28
CA ASN A 37 2.71 12.77 10.27
C ASN A 37 3.33 14.17 10.55
N PRO A 38 2.57 15.27 10.41
CA PRO A 38 3.09 16.63 10.58
C PRO A 38 3.64 16.91 11.99
N LEU A 39 3.23 16.14 13.00
CA LEU A 39 3.78 16.21 14.36
C LEU A 39 5.23 15.69 14.44
N LEU A 40 5.64 14.83 13.50
CA LEU A 40 6.98 14.26 13.41
C LEU A 40 7.88 15.03 12.45
N GLY A 41 7.29 15.74 11.48
CA GLY A 41 7.99 16.59 10.51
C GLY A 41 7.19 16.78 9.23
N THR A 42 7.72 17.61 8.33
CA THR A 42 7.09 17.88 7.03
C THR A 42 7.84 17.14 5.92
N VAL A 43 7.42 15.90 5.65
CA VAL A 43 7.91 15.11 4.52
C VAL A 43 6.72 14.64 3.70
N SER A 44 6.72 14.94 2.41
CA SER A 44 5.76 14.41 1.45
C SER A 44 6.48 14.09 0.15
N LEU A 45 6.29 12.87 -0.34
CA LEU A 45 6.92 12.35 -1.54
C LEU A 45 5.87 11.66 -2.38
N LYS A 46 5.98 11.78 -3.70
CA LYS A 46 5.09 11.11 -4.65
C LYS A 46 5.90 10.38 -5.69
N THR A 47 5.38 9.24 -6.12
CA THR A 47 5.90 8.54 -7.30
C THR A 47 5.59 9.35 -8.57
N PRO A 48 6.35 9.16 -9.65
CA PRO A 48 5.86 9.47 -11.00
C PRO A 48 4.55 8.73 -11.28
N ALA A 49 3.75 9.22 -12.23
CA ALA A 49 2.59 8.47 -12.70
C ALA A 49 3.05 7.21 -13.44
N HIS A 50 2.42 6.07 -13.14
CA HIS A 50 2.74 4.79 -13.74
C HIS A 50 1.50 3.92 -13.86
N SER A 51 1.58 2.83 -14.62
CA SER A 51 0.57 1.79 -14.63
C SER A 51 0.91 0.71 -13.61
N ILE A 52 -0.12 0.08 -13.05
CA ILE A 52 -0.03 -1.13 -12.24
C ILE A 52 -1.07 -2.13 -12.72
N SER A 53 -0.73 -3.42 -12.68
CA SER A 53 -1.70 -4.48 -12.98
C SER A 53 -2.78 -4.54 -11.91
N ILE A 54 -4.02 -4.79 -12.36
CA ILE A 54 -5.16 -5.05 -11.47
C ILE A 54 -4.88 -6.28 -10.59
N GLU A 55 -4.22 -7.30 -11.14
CA GLU A 55 -3.77 -8.47 -10.41
C GLU A 55 -2.89 -8.11 -9.21
N ASN A 56 -1.91 -7.21 -9.37
CA ASN A 56 -1.05 -6.79 -8.26
C ASN A 56 -1.85 -6.12 -7.13
N LEU A 57 -2.93 -5.40 -7.45
CA LEU A 57 -3.78 -4.77 -6.44
C LEU A 57 -4.66 -5.80 -5.71
N TYR A 58 -5.17 -6.82 -6.41
CA TYR A 58 -5.84 -7.96 -5.76
C TYR A 58 -4.88 -8.73 -4.84
N ARG A 59 -3.66 -9.01 -5.32
CA ARG A 59 -2.62 -9.67 -4.50
C ARG A 59 -2.25 -8.84 -3.27
N LEU A 60 -2.27 -7.51 -3.36
CA LEU A 60 -2.05 -6.64 -2.20
C LEU A 60 -3.19 -6.74 -1.18
N ILE A 61 -4.44 -6.82 -1.64
CA ILE A 61 -5.60 -7.05 -0.76
C ILE A 61 -5.45 -8.39 -0.04
N GLU A 62 -5.19 -9.47 -0.78
CA GLU A 62 -4.99 -10.81 -0.24
C GLU A 62 -3.82 -10.86 0.74
N TYR A 63 -2.71 -10.17 0.43
CA TYR A 63 -1.54 -10.06 1.30
C TYR A 63 -1.92 -9.57 2.70
N PHE A 64 -2.72 -8.50 2.78
CA PHE A 64 -3.16 -7.96 4.06
C PHE A 64 -4.14 -8.89 4.80
N GLU A 65 -5.10 -9.47 4.08
CA GLU A 65 -6.08 -10.39 4.67
C GLU A 65 -5.40 -11.65 5.23
N GLN A 66 -4.41 -12.19 4.51
CA GLN A 66 -3.60 -13.32 4.96
C GLN A 66 -2.76 -12.95 6.17
N HIS A 67 -2.12 -11.77 6.18
CA HIS A 67 -1.32 -11.33 7.33
C HIS A 67 -2.17 -11.21 8.60
N ILE A 68 -3.31 -10.53 8.51
CA ILE A 68 -4.24 -10.39 9.64
C ILE A 68 -4.72 -11.77 10.13
N THR A 69 -4.99 -12.70 9.22
CA THR A 69 -5.38 -14.08 9.57
C THR A 69 -4.24 -14.84 10.26
N ASN A 70 -3.00 -14.62 9.84
CA ASN A 70 -1.82 -15.28 10.41
C ASN A 70 -1.47 -14.71 11.79
N LEU A 71 -1.59 -13.39 12.00
CA LEU A 71 -1.39 -12.75 13.30
C LEU A 71 -2.30 -13.31 14.40
N LYS A 72 -3.54 -13.67 14.04
CA LYS A 72 -4.48 -14.33 14.97
C LYS A 72 -3.99 -15.70 15.46
N LYS A 73 -3.11 -16.35 14.71
CA LYS A 73 -2.53 -17.66 15.05
C LYS A 73 -1.14 -17.54 15.67
N ASN A 74 -0.35 -16.57 15.20
CA ASN A 74 1.01 -16.30 15.65
C ASN A 74 1.30 -14.78 15.61
N PRO A 75 1.31 -14.09 16.76
CA PRO A 75 1.58 -12.64 16.83
C PRO A 75 2.97 -12.22 16.33
N GLU A 76 3.94 -13.14 16.34
CA GLU A 76 5.33 -12.92 15.92
C GLU A 76 5.54 -13.21 14.42
N VAL A 77 4.47 -13.37 13.64
CA VAL A 77 4.60 -13.64 12.21
C VAL A 77 5.02 -12.38 11.47
N ASP A 78 6.12 -12.49 10.73
CA ASP A 78 6.51 -11.51 9.73
C ASP A 78 6.18 -12.05 8.33
N CYS A 79 5.66 -11.19 7.47
CA CYS A 79 5.49 -11.53 6.06
C CYS A 79 6.75 -11.19 5.25
N TYR A 80 6.92 -11.91 4.15
CA TYR A 80 7.84 -11.47 3.09
C TYR A 80 7.42 -10.11 2.55
N THR A 81 8.39 -9.35 2.05
CA THR A 81 8.14 -8.07 1.38
C THR A 81 7.29 -8.31 0.15
N PHE A 82 6.10 -7.70 0.12
CA PHE A 82 5.28 -7.59 -1.06
C PHE A 82 5.94 -6.62 -2.04
N VAL A 83 6.19 -7.09 -3.25
CA VAL A 83 6.75 -6.31 -4.36
C VAL A 83 5.86 -6.44 -5.59
N THR A 84 5.59 -5.32 -6.25
CA THR A 84 4.89 -5.32 -7.54
C THR A 84 5.85 -5.70 -8.67
N SER A 85 5.33 -6.26 -9.76
CA SER A 85 6.13 -6.52 -10.97
C SER A 85 6.76 -5.24 -11.53
N GLU A 86 6.08 -4.11 -11.39
CA GLU A 86 6.53 -2.81 -11.88
C GLU A 86 7.43 -2.07 -10.86
N LEU A 87 7.63 -2.63 -9.66
CA LEU A 87 8.56 -2.18 -8.62
C LEU A 87 8.32 -0.72 -8.15
N ASN A 88 7.06 -0.30 -8.14
CA ASN A 88 6.68 1.08 -7.78
C ASN A 88 6.63 1.31 -6.27
N PHE A 89 6.36 0.24 -5.51
CA PHE A 89 6.36 0.27 -4.06
C PHE A 89 6.65 -1.11 -3.50
N GLN A 90 7.01 -1.14 -2.22
CA GLN A 90 7.22 -2.34 -1.43
C GLN A 90 6.48 -2.20 -0.11
N ILE A 91 5.89 -3.28 0.36
CA ILE A 91 5.17 -3.32 1.64
C ILE A 91 5.63 -4.54 2.41
N GLN A 92 5.94 -4.35 3.69
CA GLN A 92 6.21 -5.46 4.59
C GLN A 92 5.35 -5.30 5.85
N ALA A 93 4.46 -6.27 6.04
CA ALA A 93 3.70 -6.45 7.26
C ALA A 93 4.50 -7.31 8.23
N LEU A 94 4.69 -6.79 9.44
CA LEU A 94 5.51 -7.39 10.49
C LEU A 94 4.62 -7.84 11.67
N SER A 95 5.26 -8.31 12.73
CA SER A 95 4.60 -8.68 13.98
C SER A 95 3.68 -7.60 14.55
N GLY A 96 2.75 -8.05 15.40
CA GLY A 96 1.68 -7.20 15.91
C GLY A 96 0.95 -7.78 17.10
N ILE A 97 -0.16 -7.12 17.44
CA ILE A 97 -1.01 -7.45 18.59
C ILE A 97 -2.44 -7.62 18.09
N VAL A 98 -3.08 -8.72 18.51
CA VAL A 98 -4.50 -8.98 18.26
C VAL A 98 -5.25 -8.84 19.58
N LEU A 99 -6.23 -7.92 19.62
CA LEU A 99 -7.09 -7.68 20.78
C LEU A 99 -8.43 -8.42 20.66
N SER A 100 -8.96 -8.51 19.44
CA SER A 100 -10.15 -9.30 19.09
C SER A 100 -10.16 -9.60 17.59
N ASP A 101 -11.19 -10.30 17.10
CA ASP A 101 -11.27 -10.69 15.69
C ASP A 101 -11.12 -9.53 14.70
N ASN A 102 -11.59 -8.34 15.05
CA ASN A 102 -11.57 -7.16 14.19
C ASN A 102 -10.78 -6.00 14.80
N GLN A 103 -10.06 -6.25 15.90
CA GLN A 103 -9.25 -5.23 16.57
C GLN A 103 -7.84 -5.75 16.81
N GLY A 104 -6.89 -4.99 16.33
CA GLY A 104 -5.48 -5.31 16.41
C GLY A 104 -4.68 -4.30 15.61
N SER A 105 -3.38 -4.45 15.70
CA SER A 105 -2.44 -3.61 15.00
C SER A 105 -1.14 -4.35 14.74
N PHE A 106 -0.39 -3.92 13.74
CA PHE A 106 0.91 -4.50 13.43
C PHE A 106 1.83 -3.44 12.88
N SER A 107 3.13 -3.70 12.92
CA SER A 107 4.12 -2.81 12.29
C SER A 107 4.07 -2.99 10.78
N LEU A 108 4.02 -1.88 10.06
CA LEU A 108 3.97 -1.84 8.62
C LEU A 108 5.10 -0.98 8.09
N GLN A 109 5.97 -1.58 7.29
CA GLN A 109 6.95 -0.87 6.50
C GLN A 109 6.39 -0.64 5.09
N VAL A 110 6.42 0.60 4.63
CA VAL A 110 6.11 0.94 3.24
C VAL A 110 7.26 1.72 2.65
N LEU A 111 7.69 1.34 1.45
CA LEU A 111 8.69 2.02 0.64
C LEU A 111 8.08 2.37 -0.72
N ILE A 112 8.11 3.63 -1.11
CA ILE A 112 7.68 4.08 -2.44
C ILE A 112 8.89 4.39 -3.32
N ASN A 113 8.81 4.03 -4.59
CA ASN A 113 9.83 4.34 -5.58
C ASN A 113 9.67 5.80 -6.05
N VAL A 114 10.54 6.68 -5.57
CA VAL A 114 10.52 8.11 -5.92
C VAL A 114 11.23 8.42 -7.24
N GLY A 115 11.74 7.39 -7.91
CA GLY A 115 12.09 7.44 -9.33
C GLY A 115 13.40 6.76 -9.71
N GLN A 116 13.55 6.68 -11.03
CA GLN A 116 14.79 6.70 -11.79
C GLN A 116 14.70 7.96 -12.68
N ALA A 117 15.42 9.03 -12.33
CA ALA A 117 15.40 10.25 -13.16
C ALA A 117 16.12 10.06 -14.51
N ASP A 118 16.86 8.96 -14.66
CA ASP A 118 17.72 8.62 -15.79
C ASP A 118 17.69 7.08 -15.96
N GLU A 119 17.74 6.56 -17.19
CA GLU A 119 17.86 5.11 -17.48
C GLU A 119 19.06 4.47 -16.78
N LYS A 120 20.09 5.26 -16.46
CA LYS A 120 21.29 4.83 -15.71
C LYS A 120 21.16 4.97 -14.19
N ALA A 121 20.16 5.71 -13.70
CA ALA A 121 19.95 5.85 -12.26
C ALA A 121 19.43 4.52 -11.68
N SER A 122 19.81 4.19 -10.44
CA SER A 122 19.20 3.06 -9.73
C SER A 122 17.85 3.46 -9.16
N ARG A 123 16.95 2.49 -8.95
CA ARG A 123 15.67 2.75 -8.27
C ARG A 123 15.94 3.26 -6.86
N THR A 124 15.34 4.39 -6.52
CA THR A 124 15.46 4.99 -5.18
C THR A 124 14.14 4.85 -4.44
N TYR A 125 14.20 4.25 -3.27
CA TYR A 125 13.04 4.03 -2.41
C TYR A 125 13.11 4.93 -1.18
N VAL A 126 11.97 5.51 -0.82
CA VAL A 126 11.81 6.27 0.42
C VAL A 126 10.52 5.84 1.07
N GLY A 127 10.50 5.80 2.40
CA GLY A 127 9.30 5.45 3.13
C GLY A 127 9.54 5.41 4.63
N GLY A 128 8.74 4.62 5.32
CA GLY A 128 8.77 4.54 6.77
C GLY A 128 8.14 3.28 7.31
N GLU A 129 8.36 3.06 8.58
CA GLU A 129 7.78 1.98 9.35
C GLU A 129 7.00 2.56 10.53
N SER A 130 5.77 2.08 10.72
CA SER A 130 4.92 2.52 11.81
C SER A 130 3.79 1.52 12.04
N VAL A 131 3.10 1.66 13.17
CA VAL A 131 1.98 0.80 13.53
C VAL A 131 0.76 1.15 12.69
N VAL A 132 0.13 0.13 12.10
CA VAL A 132 -1.15 0.24 11.39
C VAL A 132 -2.22 -0.58 12.12
N LYS A 133 -3.44 -0.04 12.21
CA LYS A 133 -4.58 -0.73 12.82
C LYS A 133 -5.33 -1.57 11.78
N PHE A 134 -5.90 -2.69 12.20
CA PHE A 134 -6.75 -3.55 11.35
C PHE A 134 -7.86 -2.74 10.65
N GLU A 135 -8.52 -1.82 11.37
CA GLU A 135 -9.57 -0.98 10.79
C GLU A 135 -9.08 -0.13 9.60
N ASN A 136 -7.84 0.35 9.65
CA ASN A 136 -7.27 1.20 8.59
C ASN A 136 -6.89 0.36 7.38
N VAL A 137 -6.38 -0.85 7.61
CA VAL A 137 -6.12 -1.84 6.56
C VAL A 137 -7.42 -2.23 5.88
N HIS A 138 -8.49 -2.54 6.62
CA HIS A 138 -9.79 -2.89 6.04
C HIS A 138 -10.41 -1.74 5.25
N LYS A 139 -10.38 -0.50 5.76
CA LYS A 139 -10.83 0.68 5.00
C LYS A 139 -10.04 0.84 3.70
N PHE A 140 -8.73 0.64 3.75
CA PHE A 140 -7.86 0.71 2.57
C PHE A 140 -8.19 -0.39 1.55
N THR A 141 -8.25 -1.65 1.95
CA THR A 141 -8.52 -2.78 1.04
C THR A 141 -9.93 -2.72 0.45
N SER A 142 -10.94 -2.32 1.23
CA SER A 142 -12.28 -2.08 0.70
C SER A 142 -12.30 -0.95 -0.33
N CYS A 143 -11.56 0.13 -0.11
CA CYS A 143 -11.43 1.20 -1.10
C CYS A 143 -10.80 0.70 -2.41
N LEU A 144 -9.74 -0.12 -2.31
CA LEU A 144 -9.11 -0.76 -3.47
C LEU A 144 -10.11 -1.65 -4.21
N GLN A 145 -10.83 -2.54 -3.52
CA GLN A 145 -11.83 -3.42 -4.11
C GLN A 145 -12.88 -2.64 -4.91
N MET A 146 -13.43 -1.56 -4.33
CA MET A 146 -14.39 -0.73 -5.04
C MET A 146 -13.76 -0.04 -6.27
N ALA A 147 -12.50 0.42 -6.17
CA ALA A 147 -11.79 1.02 -7.30
C ALA A 147 -11.57 0.03 -8.45
N LEU A 148 -11.26 -1.23 -8.12
CA LEU A 148 -11.06 -2.30 -9.08
C LEU A 148 -12.37 -2.67 -9.78
N GLN A 149 -13.47 -2.80 -9.02
CA GLN A 149 -14.80 -3.06 -9.58
C GLN A 149 -15.23 -1.98 -10.59
N GLU A 150 -15.02 -0.70 -10.27
CA GLU A 150 -15.31 0.43 -11.17
C GLU A 150 -14.41 0.44 -12.41
N ALA A 151 -13.19 -0.10 -12.33
CA ALA A 151 -12.27 -0.14 -13.46
C ALA A 151 -12.53 -1.31 -14.42
N THR A 152 -13.17 -2.38 -13.94
CA THR A 152 -13.48 -3.60 -14.71
C THR A 152 -14.93 -3.71 -15.18
N SER A 153 -15.80 -2.77 -14.75
CA SER A 153 -17.21 -2.69 -15.18
C SER A 153 -17.35 -1.94 -16.50
#